data_AF-A0A510ISN5-F1
#
_entry.id   AF-A0A510ISN5-F1
#
_cell.length_a   1.000
_cell.length_b   1.000
_cell.length_c   1.000
_cell.angle_alpha   90.00
_cell.angle_beta   90.00
_cell.angle_gamma   90.00
#
_symmetry.space_group_name_H-M   'P 1'
#
loop_
_entity.id
_entity.type
_entity.pdbx_description
1 polymer ?
#
loop_
_entity_poly.entity_id
_entity_poly.type
_entity_poly.pdbx_seq_one_letter_code
_entity_poly.pdbx_strand_id
1 'polypeptide(L)'
;MYEKVKQEAQTNYYSATLLRALISLNADTASSQSANGAGTVRYLVRNGMAIEYYIDNGDVLIHKLHFDDSLQADSGNQAMGVYKVQYDGSAWGTSGSSHKQMNLKHKWNGAHYAAVSGKFRSKGSAGQMLVRHIEKSYGGTEILPRDIPQMDNFYSLYWINNKEHGALPSVDGLTSLIQQAASASESVNWLVHGEGAKTFQRALEILQNTPSLSRFEAKDEEIVRNLRNKMSGQKVFFSNPVGANPDKLEKLCNVVGLTYVDSNTNPRNLKTAAGRENSWNEIKRIGAASTGTGVTAVSLKESGIFTIQKQGGMLSNVYEAAISNPTLAAIGTAGLCTAAAFVVGKTQATKWASQVRAIHATASSTFGRGNEYWYDSDEDLLEQLSA
;
A
#
# COMPACT_ATOMS: atom_id res chain seq x y z
N MET A 1 13.44 25.64 22.64
CA MET A 1 12.23 24.81 22.41
C MET A 1 12.44 23.84 21.25
N TYR A 2 12.75 24.32 20.04
CA TYR A 2 13.02 23.46 18.87
C TYR A 2 14.06 22.36 19.13
N GLU A 3 15.23 22.68 19.72
CA GLU A 3 16.26 21.67 20.02
C GLU A 3 15.80 20.60 21.03
N LYS A 4 14.95 20.99 21.99
CA LYS A 4 14.36 20.05 22.96
C LYS A 4 13.32 19.13 22.30
N VAL A 5 12.46 19.71 21.46
CA VAL A 5 11.49 18.95 20.64
C VAL A 5 12.22 18.03 19.66
N LYS A 6 13.35 18.46 19.08
CA LYS A 6 14.17 17.67 18.16
C LYS A 6 14.86 16.49 18.85
N GLN A 7 15.34 16.67 20.08
CA GLN A 7 15.84 15.56 20.91
C GLN A 7 14.72 14.60 21.32
N GLU A 8 13.59 15.12 21.81
CA GLU A 8 12.46 14.30 22.25
C GLU A 8 11.71 13.63 21.09
N ALA A 9 11.75 14.20 19.89
CA ALA A 9 11.18 13.63 18.67
C ALA A 9 11.79 12.27 18.31
N GLN A 10 12.98 11.96 18.83
CA GLN A 10 13.61 10.66 18.63
C GLN A 10 12.92 9.54 19.43
N THR A 11 12.15 9.88 20.46
CA THR A 11 11.53 8.90 21.37
C THR A 11 10.05 9.14 21.63
N ASN A 12 9.51 10.31 21.28
CA ASN A 12 8.15 10.74 21.59
C ASN A 12 7.40 11.14 20.30
N TYR A 13 6.29 10.46 20.03
CA TYR A 13 5.41 10.67 18.89
C TYR A 13 4.87 12.12 18.81
N TYR A 14 4.50 12.72 19.95
CA TYR A 14 3.99 14.09 19.96
C TYR A 14 5.09 15.08 19.57
N SER A 15 6.31 14.87 20.07
CA SER A 15 7.47 15.69 19.70
C SER A 15 7.90 15.46 18.25
N ALA A 16 7.78 14.24 17.71
CA ALA A 16 8.07 13.93 16.31
C ALA A 16 7.03 14.53 15.35
N THR A 17 5.74 14.43 15.72
CA THR A 17 4.62 15.03 14.97
C THR A 17 4.71 16.55 15.00
N LEU A 18 5.03 17.11 16.17
CA LEU A 18 5.33 18.53 16.34
C LEU A 18 6.52 18.94 15.48
N LEU A 19 7.65 18.21 15.53
CA LEU A 19 8.83 18.52 14.72
C LEU A 19 8.51 18.51 13.23
N ARG A 20 7.75 17.53 12.73
CA ARG A 20 7.33 17.49 11.32
C ARG A 20 6.38 18.62 10.96
N ALA A 21 5.43 18.95 11.84
CA ALA A 21 4.55 20.09 11.66
C ALA A 21 5.35 21.40 11.61
N LEU A 22 6.35 21.57 12.47
CA LEU A 22 7.25 22.73 12.46
C LEU A 22 8.11 22.79 11.19
N ILE A 23 8.65 21.67 10.72
CA ILE A 23 9.40 21.61 9.45
C ILE A 23 8.47 21.92 8.27
N SER A 24 7.22 21.44 8.29
CA SER A 24 6.25 21.71 7.22
C SER A 24 5.90 23.19 7.10
N LEU A 25 5.92 23.94 8.22
CA LEU A 25 5.72 25.39 8.18
C LEU A 25 6.85 26.12 7.45
N ASN A 26 8.09 25.62 7.48
CA ASN A 26 9.19 26.18 6.70
C ASN A 26 9.07 25.86 5.20
N ALA A 27 8.46 24.73 4.84
CA ALA A 27 8.32 24.27 3.46
C ALA A 27 7.08 24.84 2.75
N ASP A 28 5.99 25.06 3.47
CA ASP A 28 4.76 25.66 2.96
C ASP A 28 4.10 26.51 4.05
N THR A 29 4.44 27.80 4.08
CA THR A 29 3.90 28.75 5.05
C THR A 29 2.41 29.06 4.83
N ALA A 30 1.85 28.64 3.69
CA ALA A 30 0.47 28.90 3.24
C ALA A 30 -0.49 27.71 3.47
N SER A 31 -0.07 26.64 4.16
CA SER A 31 -0.91 25.46 4.42
C SER A 31 -2.15 25.70 5.30
N SER A 32 -2.39 26.94 5.72
CA SER A 32 -3.58 27.40 6.42
C SER A 32 -4.55 28.05 5.43
N GLN A 33 -5.82 27.62 5.42
CA GLN A 33 -6.89 28.10 4.51
C GLN A 33 -7.23 29.60 4.58
N SER A 34 -6.45 30.44 5.26
CA SER A 34 -6.65 31.89 5.28
C SER A 34 -5.49 32.60 4.58
N ALA A 35 -5.74 33.00 3.34
CA ALA A 35 -4.98 34.06 2.70
C ALA A 35 -5.19 35.35 3.51
N ASN A 36 -4.17 35.84 4.24
CA ASN A 36 -4.09 37.22 4.76
C ASN A 36 -2.67 37.55 5.25
N GLY A 37 -2.32 38.84 5.20
CA GLY A 37 -0.97 39.43 5.21
C GLY A 37 -0.10 39.24 6.46
N ALA A 38 1.11 39.81 6.41
CA ALA A 38 2.14 39.74 7.45
C ALA A 38 1.59 40.12 8.84
N GLY A 39 1.99 39.37 9.88
CA GLY A 39 1.49 39.57 11.25
C GLY A 39 0.14 38.92 11.59
N THR A 40 -0.52 38.24 10.65
CA THR A 40 -1.77 37.50 10.94
C THR A 40 -1.47 36.16 11.62
N VAL A 41 -2.11 35.90 12.76
CA VAL A 41 -2.06 34.62 13.48
C VAL A 41 -2.74 33.52 12.64
N ARG A 42 -2.01 32.43 12.39
CA ARG A 42 -2.40 31.25 11.62
C ARG A 42 -2.41 30.01 12.51
N TYR A 43 -3.22 29.03 12.13
CA TYR A 43 -3.31 27.76 12.84
C TYR A 43 -2.97 26.59 11.92
N LEU A 44 -2.11 25.70 12.40
CA LEU A 44 -1.85 24.39 11.81
C LEU A 44 -2.40 23.31 12.76
N VAL A 45 -3.53 22.71 12.38
CA VAL A 45 -4.20 21.67 13.18
C VAL A 45 -3.78 20.28 12.70
N ARG A 46 -3.35 19.42 13.64
CA ARG A 46 -2.95 18.03 13.43
C ARG A 46 -3.25 17.19 14.67
N ASN A 47 -4.13 16.19 14.54
CA ASN A 47 -4.34 15.06 15.48
C ASN A 47 -4.28 15.42 16.98
N GLY A 48 -5.23 16.22 17.48
CA GLY A 48 -5.29 16.64 18.90
C GLY A 48 -4.38 17.81 19.27
N MET A 49 -3.72 18.44 18.29
CA MET A 49 -2.84 19.59 18.50
C MET A 49 -3.13 20.68 17.46
N ALA A 50 -3.05 21.94 17.88
CA ALA A 50 -3.01 23.09 16.99
C ALA A 50 -1.77 23.95 17.26
N ILE A 51 -1.02 24.27 16.21
CA ILE A 51 0.13 25.17 16.26
C ILE A 51 -0.34 26.54 15.81
N GLU A 52 -0.29 27.51 16.71
CA GLU A 52 -0.53 28.92 16.42
C GLU A 52 0.79 29.55 16.00
N TYR A 53 0.86 30.10 14.78
CA TYR A 53 2.07 30.69 14.21
C TYR A 53 1.73 31.95 13.41
N TYR A 54 2.68 32.84 13.20
CA TYR A 54 2.57 33.92 12.23
C TYR A 54 3.87 34.04 11.43
N ILE A 55 3.79 34.76 10.31
CA ILE A 55 4.94 35.02 9.45
C ILE A 55 5.33 36.48 9.61
N ASP A 56 6.60 36.72 9.90
CA ASP A 56 7.21 38.04 9.92
C ASP A 56 8.54 37.99 9.17
N ASN A 57 8.72 38.85 8.16
CA ASN A 57 9.93 38.97 7.35
C ASN A 57 10.53 37.65 6.81
N GLY A 58 9.69 36.65 6.51
CA GLY A 58 10.12 35.36 5.99
C GLY A 58 10.41 34.30 7.05
N ASP A 59 10.40 34.68 8.33
CA ASP A 59 10.51 33.78 9.47
C ASP A 59 9.12 33.28 9.90
N VAL A 60 9.06 32.00 10.29
CA VAL A 60 7.89 31.39 10.92
C VAL A 60 8.03 31.51 12.44
N LEU A 61 7.18 32.34 13.05
CA LEU A 61 7.16 32.55 14.49
C LEU A 61 6.03 31.74 15.13
N ILE A 62 6.41 30.72 15.88
CA ILE A 62 5.46 29.86 16.62
C ILE A 62 5.08 30.58 17.91
N HIS A 63 3.80 30.90 18.06
CA HIS A 63 3.28 31.64 19.20
C HIS A 63 2.79 30.72 20.31
N LYS A 64 1.97 29.72 20.00
CA LYS A 64 1.38 28.79 20.97
C LYS A 64 1.19 27.39 20.42
N LEU A 65 1.21 26.43 21.33
CA LEU A 65 0.80 25.05 21.08
C LEU A 65 -0.43 24.76 21.92
N HIS A 66 -1.52 24.42 21.24
CA HIS A 66 -2.77 24.00 21.86
C HIS A 66 -2.86 22.48 21.80
N PHE A 67 -3.11 21.84 22.93
CA PHE A 67 -3.46 20.42 23.01
C PHE A 67 -4.91 20.35 23.48
N ASP A 68 -5.79 19.80 22.65
CA ASP A 68 -7.22 19.73 22.96
C ASP A 68 -7.76 18.36 22.56
N ASP A 69 -8.29 17.65 23.54
CA ASP A 69 -8.92 16.34 23.33
C ASP A 69 -10.24 16.45 22.55
N SER A 70 -10.82 17.64 22.38
CA SER A 70 -11.92 17.85 21.44
C SER A 70 -11.47 17.89 19.97
N LEU A 71 -10.16 18.00 19.72
CA LEU A 71 -9.53 17.93 18.39
C LEU A 71 -9.09 16.51 18.01
N GLN A 72 -9.65 15.46 18.66
CA GLN A 72 -9.36 14.08 18.32
C GLN A 72 -9.71 13.78 16.86
N ALA A 73 -8.87 12.98 16.20
CA ALA A 73 -9.25 12.30 14.96
C ALA A 73 -10.45 11.40 15.26
N ASP A 74 -11.46 11.43 14.39
CA ASP A 74 -12.73 10.71 14.49
C ASP A 74 -12.58 9.38 15.23
N SER A 75 -13.14 9.26 16.44
CA SER A 75 -13.15 8.02 17.23
C SER A 75 -14.20 7.02 16.70
N GLY A 76 -14.29 6.90 15.37
CA GLY A 76 -15.19 5.97 14.70
C GLY A 76 -14.65 4.55 14.72
N ASN A 77 -15.55 3.56 14.68
CA ASN A 77 -15.23 2.13 14.54
C ASN A 77 -14.43 1.77 13.25
N GLN A 78 -14.00 2.75 12.45
CA GLN A 78 -13.16 2.60 11.24
C GLN A 78 -12.15 3.76 11.11
N ALA A 79 -11.81 4.46 12.20
CA ALA A 79 -10.85 5.56 12.15
C ALA A 79 -9.50 5.14 11.57
N MET A 80 -8.82 6.00 10.82
CA MET A 80 -7.44 5.73 10.43
C MET A 80 -6.55 5.55 11.68
N GLY A 81 -5.65 4.57 11.68
CA GLY A 81 -4.71 4.36 12.78
C GLY A 81 -4.18 2.94 12.86
N VAL A 82 -3.45 2.65 13.96
CA VAL A 82 -2.89 1.31 14.20
C VAL A 82 -3.86 0.46 14.99
N TYR A 83 -4.22 -0.70 14.47
CA TYR A 83 -5.06 -1.68 15.15
C TYR A 83 -4.25 -2.92 15.51
N LYS A 84 -4.57 -3.54 16.65
CA LYS A 84 -4.02 -4.84 17.01
C LYS A 84 -4.87 -5.91 16.34
N VAL A 85 -4.24 -6.78 15.54
CA VAL A 85 -4.91 -7.97 14.99
C VAL A 85 -4.34 -9.20 15.68
N GLN A 86 -5.14 -9.85 16.51
CA GLN A 86 -4.72 -10.92 17.41
C GLN A 86 -5.40 -12.24 17.05
N TYR A 87 -4.67 -13.34 17.16
CA TYR A 87 -5.22 -14.68 17.07
C TYR A 87 -5.77 -15.12 18.43
N ASP A 88 -7.05 -15.51 18.46
CA ASP A 88 -7.73 -15.93 19.70
C ASP A 88 -7.68 -17.46 19.94
N GLY A 89 -6.94 -18.20 19.11
CA GLY A 89 -6.90 -19.66 19.11
C GLY A 89 -7.82 -20.30 18.07
N SER A 90 -8.72 -19.52 17.45
CA SER A 90 -9.61 -19.98 16.38
C SER A 90 -9.53 -19.09 15.14
N ALA A 91 -9.52 -17.76 15.32
CA ALA A 91 -9.57 -16.79 14.25
C ALA A 91 -8.75 -15.54 14.57
N TRP A 92 -8.48 -14.75 13.53
CA TRP A 92 -7.85 -13.44 13.65
C TRP A 92 -8.91 -12.36 13.86
N GLY A 93 -8.82 -11.68 15.01
CA GLY A 93 -9.70 -10.58 15.39
C GLY A 93 -8.98 -9.23 15.39
N THR A 94 -9.64 -8.18 14.91
CA THR A 94 -9.11 -6.81 14.92
C THR A 94 -9.69 -6.01 16.09
N SER A 95 -8.84 -5.33 16.86
CA SER A 95 -9.27 -4.50 18.00
C SER A 95 -10.30 -3.44 17.59
N GLY A 96 -11.19 -3.09 18.52
CA GLY A 96 -12.20 -2.03 18.32
C GLY A 96 -11.57 -0.65 18.18
N SER A 97 -10.58 -0.36 19.02
CA SER A 97 -9.92 0.95 19.10
C SER A 97 -8.62 1.01 18.31
N SER A 98 -8.36 2.16 17.71
CA SER A 98 -7.08 2.50 17.12
C SER A 98 -6.08 2.93 18.21
N HIS A 99 -4.82 2.70 17.93
CA HIS A 99 -3.67 3.09 18.74
C HIS A 99 -2.81 4.03 17.91
N LYS A 100 -2.08 4.91 18.61
CA LYS A 100 -1.15 5.85 17.98
C LYS A 100 0.25 5.25 17.73
N GLN A 101 0.50 4.04 18.23
CA GLN A 101 1.82 3.40 18.24
C GLN A 101 1.71 1.89 18.05
N MET A 102 2.75 1.27 17.48
CA MET A 102 2.88 -0.19 17.42
C MET A 102 3.45 -0.74 18.73
N ASN A 103 2.97 -1.91 19.15
CA ASN A 103 3.60 -2.64 20.25
C ASN A 103 4.75 -3.51 19.71
N LEU A 104 5.94 -2.91 19.63
CA LEU A 104 7.14 -3.53 19.05
C LEU A 104 7.79 -4.61 19.95
N LYS A 105 7.34 -4.74 21.20
CA LYS A 105 7.86 -5.79 22.11
C LYS A 105 7.42 -7.18 21.67
N HIS A 106 6.26 -7.28 21.03
CA HIS A 106 5.76 -8.54 20.52
C HIS A 106 6.39 -8.86 19.18
N LYS A 107 6.97 -10.06 19.07
CA LYS A 107 7.73 -10.49 17.89
C LYS A 107 7.35 -11.91 17.52
N TRP A 108 7.26 -12.16 16.23
CA TRP A 108 7.24 -13.52 15.70
C TRP A 108 8.65 -13.81 15.17
N ASN A 109 9.29 -14.86 15.67
CA ASN A 109 10.65 -15.25 15.28
C ASN A 109 11.67 -14.07 15.22
N GLY A 110 11.65 -13.18 16.21
CA GLY A 110 12.62 -12.08 16.33
C GLY A 110 12.26 -10.77 15.60
N ALA A 111 11.14 -10.68 14.88
CA ALA A 111 10.66 -9.44 14.27
C ALA A 111 9.19 -9.15 14.60
N HIS A 112 8.82 -7.87 14.71
CA HIS A 112 7.42 -7.47 14.76
C HIS A 112 6.83 -7.50 13.35
N TYR A 113 5.58 -7.93 13.21
CA TYR A 113 4.89 -7.93 11.92
C TYR A 113 3.89 -6.78 11.87
N ALA A 114 3.92 -6.03 10.78
CA ALA A 114 3.03 -4.91 10.56
C ALA A 114 2.49 -4.92 9.13
N ALA A 115 1.23 -4.52 8.94
CA ALA A 115 0.60 -4.45 7.64
C ALA A 115 0.04 -3.05 7.37
N VAL A 116 0.22 -2.55 6.16
CA VAL A 116 -0.42 -1.31 5.68
C VAL A 116 -1.58 -1.71 4.78
N SER A 117 -2.80 -1.32 5.16
CA SER A 117 -4.00 -1.74 4.45
C SER A 117 -4.14 -1.07 3.09
N GLY A 118 -4.47 -1.88 2.08
CA GLY A 118 -5.06 -1.40 0.83
C GLY A 118 -6.53 -1.04 1.01
N LYS A 119 -7.30 -1.07 -0.09
CA LYS A 119 -8.75 -0.90 -0.04
C LYS A 119 -9.43 -2.19 0.43
N PHE A 120 -10.08 -2.14 1.59
CA PHE A 120 -10.95 -3.21 2.10
C PHE A 120 -12.31 -2.65 2.51
N ARG A 121 -13.29 -3.54 2.71
CA ARG A 121 -14.60 -3.17 3.24
C ARG A 121 -14.53 -2.59 4.65
N SER A 122 -13.66 -3.14 5.49
CA SER A 122 -13.48 -2.71 6.88
C SER A 122 -12.11 -3.12 7.41
N LYS A 123 -11.66 -2.48 8.50
CA LYS A 123 -10.45 -2.89 9.23
C LYS A 123 -10.50 -4.35 9.69
N GLY A 124 -11.69 -4.86 10.03
CA GLY A 124 -11.88 -6.25 10.47
C GLY A 124 -11.64 -7.23 9.33
N SER A 125 -12.19 -6.92 8.15
CA SER A 125 -11.92 -7.70 6.92
C SER A 125 -10.45 -7.64 6.56
N ALA A 126 -9.82 -6.46 6.61
CA ALA A 126 -8.39 -6.32 6.36
C ALA A 126 -7.57 -7.17 7.34
N GLY A 127 -7.90 -7.14 8.62
CA GLY A 127 -7.23 -7.91 9.66
C GLY A 127 -7.28 -9.43 9.42
N GLN A 128 -8.43 -9.95 8.98
CA GLN A 128 -8.61 -11.36 8.68
C GLN A 128 -7.88 -11.79 7.41
N MET A 129 -7.80 -10.92 6.41
CA MET A 129 -7.25 -11.28 5.09
C MET A 129 -5.74 -11.09 5.02
N LEU A 130 -5.22 -9.99 5.58
CA LEU A 130 -3.81 -9.64 5.46
C LEU A 130 -2.87 -10.63 6.15
N VAL A 131 -3.34 -11.42 7.12
CA VAL A 131 -2.50 -12.48 7.71
C VAL A 131 -2.12 -13.55 6.70
N ARG A 132 -3.02 -13.93 5.78
CA ARG A 132 -2.70 -14.87 4.70
C ARG A 132 -1.65 -14.29 3.74
N HIS A 133 -1.71 -12.98 3.50
CA HIS A 133 -0.67 -12.29 2.74
C HIS A 133 0.67 -12.29 3.50
N ILE A 134 0.68 -12.03 4.81
CA ILE A 134 1.90 -12.11 5.63
C ILE A 134 2.52 -13.51 5.56
N GLU A 135 1.70 -14.55 5.74
CA GLU A 135 2.11 -15.94 5.65
C GLU A 135 2.72 -16.28 4.29
N LYS A 136 2.09 -15.86 3.19
CA LYS A 136 2.61 -16.13 1.84
C LYS A 136 3.87 -15.32 1.51
N SER A 137 4.02 -14.13 2.08
CA SER A 137 5.15 -13.22 1.84
C SER A 137 6.40 -13.57 2.63
N TYR A 138 6.23 -14.05 3.87
CA TYR A 138 7.31 -14.25 4.83
C TYR A 138 7.41 -15.70 5.34
N GLY A 139 6.41 -16.52 5.05
CA GLY A 139 6.35 -17.92 5.46
C GLY A 139 7.40 -18.76 4.77
N GLY A 140 8.07 -19.60 5.54
CA GLY A 140 9.14 -20.49 5.08
C GLY A 140 10.52 -19.82 4.95
N THR A 141 10.58 -18.49 4.82
CA THR A 141 11.83 -17.73 4.71
C THR A 141 12.19 -16.98 5.99
N GLU A 142 11.25 -16.22 6.56
CA GLU A 142 11.45 -15.40 7.76
C GLU A 142 10.72 -15.96 8.98
N ILE A 143 9.61 -16.67 8.77
CA ILE A 143 8.80 -17.29 9.82
C ILE A 143 8.27 -18.65 9.38
N LEU A 144 8.23 -19.62 10.28
CA LEU A 144 7.57 -20.89 9.98
C LEU A 144 6.05 -20.69 9.99
N PRO A 145 5.30 -21.19 8.99
CA PRO A 145 3.85 -20.98 8.93
C PRO A 145 3.09 -21.40 10.21
N ARG A 146 3.56 -22.46 10.88
CA ARG A 146 3.00 -22.94 12.16
C ARG A 146 3.17 -21.97 13.33
N ASP A 147 4.10 -21.02 13.24
CA ASP A 147 4.39 -20.05 14.31
C ASP A 147 3.55 -18.77 14.16
N ILE A 148 2.77 -18.65 13.07
CA ILE A 148 1.89 -17.50 12.84
C ILE A 148 0.61 -17.62 13.69
N PRO A 149 -0.22 -18.68 13.58
CA PRO A 149 -1.46 -18.81 14.35
C PRO A 149 -1.20 -19.43 15.74
N GLN A 150 -0.50 -18.71 16.62
CA GLN A 150 -0.37 -19.10 18.03
C GLN A 150 -1.24 -18.21 18.90
N MET A 151 -1.73 -18.76 20.02
CA MET A 151 -2.52 -17.99 20.98
C MET A 151 -1.74 -16.75 21.41
N ASP A 152 -2.43 -15.61 21.47
CA ASP A 152 -1.88 -14.29 21.79
C ASP A 152 -0.94 -13.67 20.76
N ASN A 153 -0.61 -14.37 19.67
CA ASN A 153 0.12 -13.75 18.58
C ASN A 153 -0.70 -12.63 17.96
N PHE A 154 -0.03 -11.51 17.70
CA PHE A 154 -0.63 -10.40 16.98
C PHE A 154 0.33 -9.69 16.05
N TYR A 155 -0.24 -9.00 15.07
CA TYR A 155 0.46 -8.05 14.21
C TYR A 155 -0.22 -6.68 14.27
N SER A 156 0.51 -5.64 13.87
CA SER A 156 -0.02 -4.27 13.81
C SER A 156 -0.62 -3.99 12.44
N LEU A 157 -1.90 -3.61 12.37
CA LEU A 157 -2.56 -3.19 11.14
C LEU A 157 -2.64 -1.66 11.10
N TYR A 158 -1.89 -1.01 10.22
CA TYR A 158 -2.12 0.39 9.88
C TYR A 158 -3.28 0.50 8.89
N TRP A 159 -4.45 0.85 9.42
CA TRP A 159 -5.69 1.01 8.68
C TRP A 159 -5.80 2.42 8.10
N ILE A 160 -6.15 2.48 6.82
CA ILE A 160 -6.40 3.71 6.07
C ILE A 160 -7.80 3.61 5.47
N ASN A 161 -8.63 4.64 5.71
CA ASN A 161 -9.97 4.66 5.15
C ASN A 161 -9.94 4.75 3.63
N ASN A 162 -10.97 4.17 3.02
CA ASN A 162 -11.14 4.22 1.57
C ASN A 162 -11.16 5.68 1.09
N LYS A 163 -10.32 6.00 0.10
CA LYS A 163 -10.04 7.34 -0.47
C LYS A 163 -8.97 8.16 0.23
N GLU A 164 -8.47 7.74 1.38
CA GLU A 164 -7.39 8.43 2.10
C GLU A 164 -5.99 7.87 1.78
N HIS A 165 -5.90 6.88 0.89
CA HIS A 165 -4.64 6.31 0.43
C HIS A 165 -3.80 7.35 -0.32
N GLY A 166 -2.62 7.62 0.24
CA GLY A 166 -1.72 8.66 -0.22
C GLY A 166 -2.11 10.08 0.19
N ALA A 167 -3.16 10.29 1.00
CA ALA A 167 -3.45 11.60 1.61
C ALA A 167 -2.40 11.94 2.67
N LEU A 168 -2.09 13.22 2.86
CA LEU A 168 -1.03 13.66 3.79
C LEU A 168 -1.18 13.09 5.22
N PRO A 169 -2.38 13.08 5.85
CA PRO A 169 -2.51 12.53 7.20
C PRO A 169 -2.13 11.03 7.29
N SER A 170 -2.53 10.24 6.30
CA SER A 170 -2.20 8.81 6.19
C SER A 170 -0.70 8.58 5.94
N VAL A 171 -0.09 9.46 5.15
CA VAL A 171 1.34 9.42 4.85
C VAL A 171 2.16 9.79 6.09
N ASP A 172 1.78 10.85 6.81
CA ASP A 172 2.46 11.31 8.03
C ASP A 172 2.35 10.28 9.17
N GLY A 173 1.16 9.68 9.32
CA GLY A 173 0.92 8.62 10.28
C GLY A 173 1.85 7.43 10.02
N LEU A 174 1.88 6.92 8.79
CA LEU A 174 2.76 5.81 8.41
C LEU A 174 4.25 6.15 8.56
N THR A 175 4.67 7.33 8.10
CA THR A 175 6.04 7.83 8.26
C THR A 175 6.47 7.82 9.72
N SER A 176 5.55 8.19 10.63
CA SER A 176 5.81 8.17 12.07
C SER A 176 6.04 6.77 12.61
N LEU A 177 5.28 5.79 12.15
CA LEU A 177 5.40 4.40 12.61
C LEU A 177 6.73 3.77 12.14
N ILE A 178 7.15 4.06 10.91
CA ILE A 178 8.44 3.62 10.37
C ILE A 178 9.60 4.22 11.17
N GLN A 179 9.53 5.53 11.48
CA GLN A 179 10.55 6.19 12.30
C GLN A 179 10.53 5.71 13.75
N GLN A 180 9.36 5.39 14.31
CA GLN A 180 9.24 4.81 15.64
C GLN A 180 9.95 3.46 15.72
N ALA A 181 9.69 2.57 14.76
CA ALA A 181 10.37 1.28 14.66
C ALA A 181 11.90 1.42 14.55
N ALA A 182 12.35 2.32 13.68
CA ALA A 182 13.77 2.61 13.50
C ALA A 182 14.43 3.15 14.78
N SER A 183 13.76 4.06 15.48
CA SER A 183 14.28 4.69 16.69
C SER A 183 14.35 3.71 17.86
N ALA A 184 13.40 2.77 17.94
CA ALA A 184 13.44 1.66 18.88
C ALA A 184 14.51 0.61 18.53
N SER A 185 15.15 0.71 17.35
CA SER A 185 16.08 -0.31 16.82
C SER A 185 15.46 -1.71 16.76
N GLU A 186 14.14 -1.75 16.48
CA GLU A 186 13.38 -3.00 16.45
C GLU A 186 13.20 -3.49 15.02
N SER A 187 13.35 -4.80 14.83
CA SER A 187 13.13 -5.42 13.53
C SER A 187 11.64 -5.49 13.21
N VAL A 188 11.25 -5.01 12.03
CA VAL A 188 9.84 -5.00 11.58
C VAL A 188 9.73 -5.55 10.16
N ASN A 189 8.86 -6.55 9.99
CA ASN A 189 8.49 -7.09 8.69
C ASN A 189 7.17 -6.45 8.24
N TRP A 190 7.27 -5.53 7.28
CA TRP A 190 6.16 -4.77 6.73
C TRP A 190 5.53 -5.50 5.55
N LEU A 191 4.23 -5.78 5.62
CA LEU A 191 3.42 -6.12 4.47
C LEU A 191 2.67 -4.87 3.99
N VAL A 192 2.93 -4.44 2.76
CA VAL A 192 2.26 -3.27 2.18
C VAL A 192 1.31 -3.73 1.10
N HIS A 193 -0.01 -3.58 1.32
CA HIS A 193 -1.02 -4.15 0.44
C HIS A 193 -1.76 -3.10 -0.39
N GLY A 194 -2.08 -3.41 -1.65
CA GLY A 194 -3.03 -2.65 -2.45
C GLY A 194 -2.64 -1.19 -2.62
N GLU A 195 -3.62 -0.30 -2.48
CA GLU A 195 -3.46 1.16 -2.47
C GLU A 195 -2.61 1.68 -1.31
N GLY A 196 -2.38 0.86 -0.27
CA GLY A 196 -1.43 1.15 0.80
C GLY A 196 -0.01 1.36 0.28
N ALA A 197 0.34 0.76 -0.87
CA ALA A 197 1.62 0.98 -1.54
C ALA A 197 1.84 2.44 -1.94
N LYS A 198 0.79 3.15 -2.38
CA LYS A 198 0.88 4.58 -2.68
C LYS A 198 1.21 5.40 -1.43
N THR A 199 0.56 5.10 -0.30
CA THR A 199 0.84 5.75 0.98
C THR A 199 2.28 5.47 1.44
N PHE A 200 2.72 4.21 1.32
CA PHE A 200 4.05 3.79 1.70
C PHE A 200 5.14 4.44 0.84
N GLN A 201 4.97 4.49 -0.49
CA GLN A 201 5.90 5.18 -1.38
C GLN A 201 6.07 6.65 -0.99
N ARG A 202 4.96 7.38 -0.75
CA ARG A 202 5.03 8.77 -0.31
C ARG A 202 5.68 8.93 1.06
N ALA A 203 5.46 7.98 1.97
CA ALA A 203 6.15 7.98 3.26
C ALA A 203 7.67 7.82 3.08
N LEU A 204 8.12 6.91 2.22
CA LEU A 204 9.53 6.76 1.88
C LEU A 204 10.12 8.01 1.22
N GLU A 205 9.36 8.70 0.35
CA GLU A 205 9.77 9.98 -0.24
C GLU A 205 9.97 11.07 0.82
N ILE A 206 9.10 11.14 1.84
CA ILE A 206 9.29 12.05 2.99
C ILE A 206 10.55 11.66 3.78
N LEU A 207 10.76 10.36 4.05
CA LEU A 207 11.93 9.88 4.78
C LEU A 207 13.22 10.21 4.03
N GLN A 208 13.26 10.00 2.72
CA GLN A 208 14.40 10.34 1.87
C GLN A 208 14.77 11.83 1.95
N ASN A 209 13.76 12.70 2.02
CA ASN A 209 13.93 14.16 2.04
C ASN A 209 14.02 14.76 3.44
N THR A 210 13.93 13.95 4.49
CA THR A 210 14.09 14.46 5.87
C THR A 210 15.55 14.90 6.05
N PRO A 211 15.84 16.09 6.61
CA PRO A 211 17.19 16.65 6.75
C PRO A 211 18.25 15.73 7.38
N SER A 212 17.82 14.79 8.22
CA SER A 212 18.70 13.78 8.81
C SER A 212 19.10 12.68 7.83
N LEU A 213 18.27 12.36 6.84
CA LEU A 213 18.40 11.25 5.88
C LEU A 213 18.80 11.71 4.47
N SER A 214 18.65 13.00 4.15
CA SER A 214 19.02 13.54 2.85
C SER A 214 20.55 13.65 2.74
N ARG A 215 21.12 13.06 1.68
CA ARG A 215 22.57 13.10 1.36
C ARG A 215 23.07 14.54 1.09
N PHE A 216 22.16 15.51 0.96
CA PHE A 216 22.48 16.87 0.55
C PHE A 216 22.63 17.85 1.72
N GLU A 217 22.16 17.49 2.93
CA GLU A 217 22.33 18.33 4.14
C GLU A 217 23.25 17.69 5.20
N ALA A 218 23.34 16.36 5.25
CA ALA A 218 24.36 15.70 6.07
C ALA A 218 25.71 15.78 5.34
N LYS A 219 26.54 16.76 5.71
CA LYS A 219 27.97 16.83 5.31
C LYS A 219 28.80 15.61 5.78
N ASP A 220 28.19 14.72 6.56
CA ASP A 220 28.85 13.64 7.27
C ASP A 220 28.26 12.29 6.85
N GLU A 221 29.04 11.50 6.08
CA GLU A 221 28.65 10.16 5.63
C GLU A 221 28.30 9.23 6.80
N GLU A 222 28.89 9.47 7.98
CA GLU A 222 28.65 8.70 9.19
C GLU A 222 27.22 8.87 9.73
N ILE A 223 26.64 10.07 9.66
CA ILE A 223 25.26 10.35 10.10
C ILE A 223 24.26 9.59 9.21
N VAL A 224 24.47 9.64 7.89
CA VAL A 224 23.63 8.91 6.93
C VAL A 224 23.76 7.41 7.13
N ARG A 225 24.98 6.90 7.36
CA ARG A 225 25.23 5.48 7.65
C ARG A 225 24.54 5.03 8.94
N ASN A 226 24.66 5.80 10.02
CA ASN A 226 24.03 5.48 11.30
C ASN A 226 22.50 5.48 11.22
N LEU A 227 21.91 6.38 10.43
CA LEU A 227 20.46 6.40 10.21
C LEU A 227 19.98 5.25 9.33
N ARG A 228 20.72 4.88 8.28
CA ARG A 228 20.44 3.65 7.51
C ARG A 228 20.56 2.40 8.37
N ASN A 229 21.55 2.33 9.26
CA ASN A 229 21.69 1.23 10.20
C ASN A 229 20.47 1.11 11.13
N LYS A 230 19.87 2.23 11.56
CA LYS A 230 18.61 2.22 12.33
C LYS A 230 17.41 1.69 11.53
N MET A 231 17.43 1.83 10.20
CA MET A 231 16.39 1.32 9.30
C MET A 231 16.63 -0.14 8.88
N SER A 232 17.85 -0.65 9.03
CA SER A 232 18.26 -1.97 8.50
C SER A 232 17.50 -3.18 9.07
N GLY A 233 16.89 -3.04 10.25
CA GLY A 233 16.01 -4.07 10.82
C GLY A 233 14.64 -4.15 10.15
N GLN A 234 14.31 -3.24 9.23
CA GLN A 234 13.00 -3.16 8.61
C GLN A 234 13.00 -3.77 7.21
N LYS A 235 12.20 -4.82 7.05
CA LYS A 235 12.00 -5.52 5.77
C LYS A 235 10.62 -5.19 5.21
N VAL A 236 10.49 -5.10 3.89
CA VAL A 236 9.23 -4.73 3.23
C VAL A 236 8.91 -5.68 2.10
N PHE A 237 7.68 -6.20 2.11
CA PHE A 237 7.08 -6.97 1.03
C PHE A 237 5.85 -6.22 0.51
N PHE A 238 5.74 -6.08 -0.81
CA PHE A 238 4.58 -5.43 -1.44
C PHE A 238 3.62 -6.47 -2.01
N SER A 239 2.36 -6.43 -1.60
CA SER A 239 1.33 -7.33 -2.12
C SER A 239 0.26 -6.56 -2.89
N ASN A 240 0.08 -6.90 -4.16
CA ASN A 240 -0.83 -6.23 -5.09
C ASN A 240 -0.67 -4.69 -5.09
N PRO A 241 0.56 -4.13 -5.21
CA PRO A 241 0.76 -2.69 -5.07
C PRO A 241 -0.01 -1.90 -6.15
N VAL A 242 -0.91 -1.01 -5.72
CA VAL A 242 -1.71 -0.13 -6.59
C VAL A 242 -1.37 1.32 -6.33
N GLY A 243 -1.22 2.10 -7.42
CA GLY A 243 -0.98 3.55 -7.35
C GLY A 243 0.44 3.97 -6.93
N ALA A 244 1.32 3.00 -6.66
CA ALA A 244 2.76 3.19 -6.54
C ALA A 244 3.46 2.86 -7.87
N ASN A 245 4.64 3.44 -8.09
CA ASN A 245 5.52 3.09 -9.19
C ASN A 245 6.44 1.93 -8.76
N PRO A 246 6.30 0.72 -9.32
CA PRO A 246 7.09 -0.45 -8.94
C PRO A 246 8.60 -0.21 -9.03
N ASP A 247 9.07 0.44 -10.10
CA ASP A 247 10.50 0.73 -10.33
C ASP A 247 11.11 1.67 -9.28
N LYS A 248 10.25 2.44 -8.59
CA LYS A 248 10.65 3.33 -7.50
C LYS A 248 10.62 2.65 -6.15
N LEU A 249 9.78 1.63 -5.94
CA LEU A 249 9.57 1.04 -4.60
C LEU A 249 10.86 0.44 -4.04
N GLU A 250 11.52 -0.44 -4.79
CA GLU A 250 12.79 -1.04 -4.37
C GLU A 250 13.88 0.03 -4.16
N LYS A 251 14.01 0.96 -5.11
CA LYS A 251 14.99 2.06 -5.03
C LYS A 251 14.78 2.92 -3.79
N LEU A 252 13.55 3.31 -3.50
CA LEU A 252 13.21 4.13 -2.34
C LEU A 252 13.47 3.39 -1.02
N CYS A 253 13.10 2.10 -0.93
CA CYS A 253 13.43 1.26 0.24
C CYS A 253 14.94 1.27 0.50
N ASN A 254 15.74 0.97 -0.54
CA ASN A 254 17.20 0.90 -0.42
C ASN A 254 17.84 2.25 -0.08
N VAL A 255 17.30 3.37 -0.63
CA VAL A 255 17.81 4.71 -0.34
C VAL A 255 17.59 5.10 1.13
N VAL A 256 16.39 4.81 1.67
CA VAL A 256 16.03 5.10 3.07
C VAL A 256 16.71 4.12 4.03
N GLY A 257 17.13 2.94 3.56
CA GLY A 257 17.84 1.92 4.33
C GLY A 257 16.96 0.76 4.81
N LEU A 258 15.75 0.61 4.25
CA LEU A 258 14.90 -0.57 4.45
C LEU A 258 15.31 -1.67 3.46
N THR A 259 15.14 -2.92 3.85
CA THR A 259 15.36 -4.07 2.96
C THR A 259 14.09 -4.37 2.16
N TYR A 260 14.14 -4.19 0.84
CA TYR A 260 13.13 -4.73 -0.06
C TYR A 260 13.27 -6.26 -0.12
N VAL A 261 12.18 -6.98 0.16
CA VAL A 261 12.15 -8.45 0.12
C VAL A 261 11.71 -8.91 -1.26
N ASP A 262 10.47 -8.61 -1.61
CA ASP A 262 9.89 -8.93 -2.92
C ASP A 262 8.55 -8.19 -3.09
N SER A 263 7.92 -8.39 -4.25
CA SER A 263 6.54 -7.99 -4.51
C SER A 263 5.76 -9.08 -5.22
N ASN A 264 4.55 -9.36 -4.74
CA ASN A 264 3.58 -10.19 -5.45
C ASN A 264 2.53 -9.28 -6.10
N THR A 265 2.23 -9.51 -7.39
CA THR A 265 1.16 -8.80 -8.08
C THR A 265 0.20 -9.79 -8.72
N ASN A 266 -1.08 -9.64 -8.40
CA ASN A 266 -2.16 -10.35 -9.05
C ASN A 266 -2.17 -10.03 -10.56
N PRO A 267 -2.00 -11.04 -11.44
CA PRO A 267 -1.93 -10.85 -12.88
C PRO A 267 -3.26 -10.38 -13.50
N ARG A 268 -4.39 -10.63 -12.83
CA ARG A 268 -5.74 -10.21 -13.26
C ARG A 268 -6.10 -8.78 -12.85
N ASN A 269 -5.23 -8.10 -12.07
CA ASN A 269 -5.47 -6.73 -11.62
C ASN A 269 -4.90 -5.71 -12.60
N LEU A 270 -5.77 -5.19 -13.47
CA LEU A 270 -5.38 -4.28 -14.55
C LEU A 270 -4.97 -2.88 -14.07
N LYS A 271 -5.22 -2.53 -12.80
CA LYS A 271 -4.74 -1.27 -12.21
C LYS A 271 -3.22 -1.25 -12.07
N THR A 272 -2.58 -2.41 -12.04
CA THR A 272 -1.12 -2.54 -11.92
C THR A 272 -0.45 -2.59 -13.29
N ALA A 273 0.77 -2.07 -13.40
CA ALA A 273 1.55 -2.16 -14.65
C ALA A 273 1.86 -3.63 -15.00
N ALA A 274 2.29 -4.42 -14.01
CA ALA A 274 2.57 -5.84 -14.18
C ALA A 274 1.33 -6.65 -14.60
N GLY A 275 0.14 -6.37 -14.06
CA GLY A 275 -1.10 -7.01 -14.50
C GLY A 275 -1.42 -6.73 -15.98
N ARG A 276 -1.17 -5.49 -16.44
CA ARG A 276 -1.31 -5.14 -17.86
C ARG A 276 -0.26 -5.83 -18.73
N GLU A 277 1.00 -5.85 -18.30
CA GLU A 277 2.11 -6.46 -19.04
C GLU A 277 2.00 -7.98 -19.15
N ASN A 278 1.63 -8.67 -18.07
CA ASN A 278 1.41 -10.12 -18.09
C ASN A 278 0.27 -10.49 -19.03
N SER A 279 -0.83 -9.73 -18.98
CA SER A 279 -1.95 -9.90 -19.92
C SER A 279 -1.50 -9.68 -21.38
N TRP A 280 -0.58 -8.73 -21.61
CA TRP A 280 -0.02 -8.43 -22.93
C TRP A 280 0.93 -9.53 -23.45
N ASN A 281 1.86 -9.99 -22.62
CA ASN A 281 2.82 -11.03 -22.98
C ASN A 281 2.11 -12.34 -23.35
N GLU A 282 0.99 -12.64 -22.69
CA GLU A 282 0.21 -13.83 -22.97
C GLU A 282 -0.61 -13.72 -24.26
N ILE A 283 -1.18 -12.54 -24.55
CA ILE A 283 -1.83 -12.25 -25.86
C ILE A 283 -0.83 -12.42 -27.01
N LYS A 284 0.40 -11.93 -26.85
CA LYS A 284 1.48 -12.10 -27.84
C LYS A 284 1.82 -13.58 -28.09
N ARG A 285 1.91 -14.39 -27.03
CA ARG A 285 2.19 -15.84 -27.14
C ARG A 285 1.11 -16.57 -27.94
N ILE A 286 -0.16 -16.23 -27.74
CA ILE A 286 -1.29 -16.79 -28.49
C ILE A 286 -1.26 -16.36 -29.96
N GLY A 287 -0.94 -15.09 -30.21
CA GLY A 287 -0.78 -14.56 -31.56
C GLY A 287 0.30 -15.29 -32.36
N ALA A 288 1.42 -15.65 -31.72
CA ALA A 288 2.48 -16.46 -32.32
C ALA A 288 2.07 -17.93 -32.57
N ALA A 289 1.15 -18.50 -31.77
CA ALA A 289 0.60 -19.84 -31.97
C ALA A 289 -0.50 -19.92 -33.04
N SER A 290 -1.10 -18.77 -33.42
CA SER A 290 -2.20 -18.66 -34.39
C SER A 290 -1.78 -18.64 -35.87
N THR A 291 -0.47 -18.58 -36.15
CA THR A 291 0.08 -18.70 -37.52
C THR A 291 0.15 -20.15 -38.02
N GLY A 292 -0.09 -21.13 -37.14
CA GLY A 292 -0.31 -22.52 -37.53
C GLY A 292 -1.74 -22.76 -38.00
N THR A 293 -1.90 -23.25 -39.22
CA THR A 293 -3.18 -23.61 -39.88
C THR A 293 -3.84 -24.82 -39.20
N GLY A 294 -4.35 -24.64 -37.98
CA GLY A 294 -5.06 -25.67 -37.20
C GLY A 294 -6.22 -25.11 -36.40
N VAL A 295 -6.97 -26.01 -35.75
CA VAL A 295 -8.21 -25.78 -34.96
C VAL A 295 -8.14 -24.58 -33.99
N THR A 296 -6.94 -24.23 -33.54
CA THR A 296 -6.60 -23.05 -32.73
C THR A 296 -6.94 -21.70 -33.39
N ALA A 297 -6.73 -21.56 -34.70
CA ALA A 297 -6.98 -20.31 -35.44
C ALA A 297 -8.48 -19.98 -35.60
N VAL A 298 -9.34 -21.01 -35.69
CA VAL A 298 -10.81 -20.83 -35.77
C VAL A 298 -11.36 -20.37 -34.41
N SER A 299 -10.88 -20.95 -33.31
CA SER A 299 -11.34 -20.59 -31.97
C SER A 299 -10.98 -19.15 -31.52
N LEU A 300 -9.91 -18.57 -32.08
CA LEU A 300 -9.52 -17.19 -31.82
C LEU A 300 -10.32 -16.17 -32.66
N LYS A 301 -10.82 -16.58 -33.83
CA LYS A 301 -11.72 -15.77 -34.65
C LYS A 301 -13.12 -15.70 -34.05
N GLU A 302 -13.65 -16.82 -33.56
CA GLU A 302 -14.98 -16.88 -32.95
C GLU A 302 -15.08 -16.14 -31.61
N SER A 303 -13.96 -16.01 -30.88
CA SER A 303 -13.90 -15.29 -29.59
C SER A 303 -13.60 -13.79 -29.73
N GLY A 304 -13.47 -13.26 -30.95
CA GLY A 304 -13.20 -11.83 -31.21
C GLY A 304 -11.77 -11.37 -30.93
N ILE A 305 -10.92 -12.21 -30.34
CA ILE A 305 -9.51 -11.91 -29.98
C ILE A 305 -8.65 -11.67 -31.23
N PHE A 306 -8.94 -12.35 -32.35
CA PHE A 306 -8.22 -12.15 -33.61
C PHE A 306 -8.43 -10.74 -34.21
N THR A 307 -9.60 -10.14 -33.97
CA THR A 307 -9.92 -8.76 -34.40
C THR A 307 -9.12 -7.74 -33.59
N ILE A 308 -8.93 -8.02 -32.31
CA ILE A 308 -8.18 -7.19 -31.37
C ILE A 308 -6.67 -7.24 -31.67
N GLN A 309 -6.13 -8.41 -32.04
CA GLN A 309 -4.74 -8.59 -32.44
C GLN A 309 -4.40 -7.87 -33.75
N LYS A 310 -5.29 -7.93 -34.76
CA LYS A 310 -5.10 -7.26 -36.06
C LYS A 310 -5.01 -5.73 -35.95
N GLN A 311 -5.50 -5.15 -34.87
CA GLN A 311 -5.57 -3.71 -34.66
C GLN A 311 -4.38 -3.12 -33.89
N GLY A 312 -3.31 -3.90 -33.62
CA GLY A 312 -1.92 -3.45 -33.37
C GLY A 312 -1.60 -2.46 -32.23
N GLY A 313 -2.57 -1.71 -31.72
CA GLY A 313 -2.44 -0.58 -30.81
C GLY A 313 -3.75 -0.19 -30.09
N MET A 314 -4.82 -0.98 -30.21
CA MET A 314 -6.09 -0.72 -29.50
C MET A 314 -6.19 -1.37 -28.11
N LEU A 315 -5.30 -2.29 -27.73
CA LEU A 315 -5.43 -3.03 -26.47
C LEU A 315 -5.04 -2.24 -25.22
N SER A 316 -4.00 -1.39 -25.31
CA SER A 316 -3.74 -0.39 -24.27
C SER A 316 -4.97 0.49 -24.07
N ASN A 317 -5.62 0.89 -25.17
CA ASN A 317 -6.87 1.66 -25.13
C ASN A 317 -8.02 0.86 -24.55
N VAL A 318 -8.08 -0.47 -24.70
CA VAL A 318 -9.10 -1.33 -24.07
C VAL A 318 -8.91 -1.37 -22.55
N TYR A 319 -7.69 -1.58 -22.07
CA TYR A 319 -7.42 -1.61 -20.62
C TYR A 319 -7.54 -0.21 -20.01
N GLU A 320 -7.02 0.82 -20.68
CA GLU A 320 -7.17 2.21 -20.25
C GLU A 320 -8.64 2.64 -20.28
N ALA A 321 -9.42 2.26 -21.29
CA ALA A 321 -10.87 2.50 -21.31
C ALA A 321 -11.58 1.76 -20.18
N ALA A 322 -11.22 0.49 -19.91
CA ALA A 322 -11.80 -0.26 -18.81
C ALA A 322 -11.50 0.40 -17.45
N ILE A 323 -10.27 0.90 -17.25
CA ILE A 323 -9.87 1.56 -15.99
C ILE A 323 -10.47 2.95 -15.85
N SER A 324 -10.45 3.76 -16.92
CA SER A 324 -10.90 5.16 -16.92
C SER A 324 -12.42 5.31 -17.00
N ASN A 325 -13.10 4.41 -17.70
CA ASN A 325 -14.55 4.38 -17.85
C ASN A 325 -15.08 2.93 -17.84
N PRO A 326 -15.27 2.33 -16.64
CA PRO A 326 -15.57 0.91 -16.46
C PRO A 326 -16.99 0.55 -16.90
N THR A 327 -17.21 0.46 -18.22
CA THR A 327 -18.44 -0.09 -18.80
C THR A 327 -18.37 -1.62 -18.84
N LEU A 328 -19.53 -2.28 -18.79
CA LEU A 328 -19.62 -3.75 -18.88
C LEU A 328 -18.95 -4.29 -20.15
N ALA A 329 -19.05 -3.55 -21.25
CA ALA A 329 -18.40 -3.85 -22.52
C ALA A 329 -16.87 -3.74 -22.41
N ALA A 330 -16.34 -2.65 -21.87
CA ALA A 330 -14.89 -2.47 -21.72
C ALA A 330 -14.25 -3.50 -20.78
N ILE A 331 -14.92 -3.80 -19.65
CA ILE A 331 -14.51 -4.84 -18.72
C ILE A 331 -14.61 -6.23 -19.36
N GLY A 332 -15.69 -6.50 -20.10
CA GLY A 332 -15.88 -7.75 -20.83
C GLY A 332 -14.79 -7.98 -21.87
N THR A 333 -14.44 -6.97 -22.66
CA THR A 333 -13.35 -7.03 -23.64
C THR A 333 -12.00 -7.23 -22.96
N ALA A 334 -11.69 -6.47 -21.89
CA ALA A 334 -10.45 -6.64 -21.14
C ALA A 334 -10.35 -8.03 -20.49
N GLY A 335 -11.44 -8.52 -19.90
CA GLY A 335 -11.54 -9.85 -19.32
C GLY A 335 -11.35 -10.97 -20.35
N LEU A 336 -11.94 -10.84 -21.55
CA LEU A 336 -11.76 -11.78 -22.67
C LEU A 336 -10.32 -11.81 -23.18
N CYS A 337 -9.67 -10.64 -23.27
CA CYS A 337 -8.25 -10.54 -23.62
C CYS A 337 -7.36 -11.26 -22.60
N THR A 338 -7.75 -11.19 -21.32
CA THR A 338 -7.06 -11.88 -20.22
C THR A 338 -7.41 -13.38 -20.18
N ALA A 339 -8.60 -13.78 -20.62
CA ALA A 339 -9.08 -15.17 -20.68
C ALA A 339 -8.44 -16.00 -21.80
N ALA A 340 -8.08 -15.35 -22.91
CA ALA A 340 -7.38 -15.95 -24.05
C ALA A 340 -6.14 -16.77 -23.61
N ALA A 341 -5.49 -16.32 -22.53
CA ALA A 341 -4.32 -16.92 -21.87
C ALA A 341 -4.47 -18.39 -21.43
N PHE A 342 -5.68 -18.83 -21.06
CA PHE A 342 -5.86 -20.11 -20.35
C PHE A 342 -6.51 -21.22 -21.18
N VAL A 343 -6.96 -20.92 -22.40
CA VAL A 343 -7.78 -21.87 -23.21
C VAL A 343 -7.07 -22.23 -24.51
N VAL A 344 -5.97 -22.96 -24.40
CA VAL A 344 -5.48 -23.80 -25.50
C VAL A 344 -5.80 -25.25 -25.14
N GLY A 345 -6.99 -25.73 -25.55
CA GLY A 345 -7.16 -27.17 -25.81
C GLY A 345 -8.31 -27.98 -25.18
N LYS A 346 -9.44 -27.42 -24.72
CA LYS A 346 -10.60 -28.27 -24.31
C LYS A 346 -11.95 -27.81 -24.87
N THR A 347 -12.83 -28.77 -25.14
CA THR A 347 -14.13 -28.73 -25.88
C THR A 347 -15.05 -27.53 -25.60
N GLN A 348 -15.80 -27.09 -26.63
CA GLN A 348 -16.67 -25.89 -26.70
C GLN A 348 -17.46 -25.56 -25.41
N ALA A 349 -18.02 -26.54 -24.71
CA ALA A 349 -18.80 -26.33 -23.48
C ALA A 349 -17.95 -25.97 -22.24
N THR A 350 -16.70 -26.45 -22.15
CA THR A 350 -15.75 -26.05 -21.09
C THR A 350 -15.11 -24.68 -21.33
N LYS A 351 -15.10 -24.19 -22.59
CA LYS A 351 -14.50 -22.91 -22.98
C LYS A 351 -15.30 -21.71 -22.50
N TRP A 352 -16.62 -21.69 -22.68
CA TRP A 352 -17.48 -20.60 -22.25
C TRP A 352 -17.43 -20.39 -20.73
N ALA A 353 -17.54 -21.47 -19.95
CA ALA A 353 -17.43 -21.41 -18.50
C ALA A 353 -16.05 -20.89 -18.05
N SER A 354 -14.95 -21.28 -18.70
CA SER A 354 -13.61 -20.77 -18.38
C SER A 354 -13.42 -19.28 -18.74
N GLN A 355 -13.98 -18.82 -19.87
CA GLN A 355 -13.90 -17.42 -20.30
C GLN A 355 -14.72 -16.51 -19.40
N VAL A 356 -15.95 -16.91 -19.06
CA VAL A 356 -16.80 -16.17 -18.11
C VAL A 356 -16.12 -16.08 -16.74
N ARG A 357 -15.50 -17.17 -16.26
CA ARG A 357 -14.75 -17.18 -15.00
C ARG A 357 -13.55 -16.23 -15.03
N ALA A 358 -12.77 -16.22 -16.10
CA ALA A 358 -11.64 -15.31 -16.25
C ALA A 358 -12.06 -13.82 -16.37
N ILE A 359 -13.17 -13.53 -17.06
CA ILE A 359 -13.76 -12.17 -17.07
C ILE A 359 -14.18 -11.79 -15.66
N HIS A 360 -14.88 -12.67 -14.95
CA HIS A 360 -15.34 -12.40 -13.59
C HIS A 360 -14.17 -12.21 -12.61
N ALA A 361 -13.12 -13.04 -12.72
CA ALA A 361 -11.88 -12.91 -11.94
C ALA A 361 -11.16 -11.59 -12.23
N THR A 362 -11.08 -11.18 -13.50
CA THR A 362 -10.46 -9.91 -13.93
C THR A 362 -11.27 -8.70 -13.45
N ALA A 363 -12.60 -8.74 -13.61
CA ALA A 363 -13.50 -7.70 -13.13
C ALA A 363 -13.45 -7.58 -11.60
N SER A 364 -13.48 -8.71 -10.91
CA SER A 364 -13.43 -8.76 -9.45
C SER A 364 -12.07 -8.33 -8.92
N SER A 365 -10.97 -8.72 -9.56
CA SER A 365 -9.62 -8.25 -9.19
C SER A 365 -9.44 -6.76 -9.48
N THR A 366 -9.90 -6.26 -10.62
CA THR A 366 -9.64 -4.87 -11.02
C THR A 366 -10.56 -3.88 -10.31
N PHE A 367 -11.86 -4.18 -10.22
CA PHE A 367 -12.89 -3.24 -9.72
C PHE A 367 -13.60 -3.72 -8.45
N GLY A 368 -13.62 -5.04 -8.23
CA GLY A 368 -14.24 -5.66 -7.06
C GLY A 368 -13.26 -5.90 -5.92
N ARG A 369 -13.56 -6.95 -5.15
CA ARG A 369 -12.84 -7.35 -3.94
C ARG A 369 -11.73 -8.37 -4.19
N GLY A 370 -11.50 -8.77 -5.45
CA GLY A 370 -10.56 -9.83 -5.77
C GLY A 370 -9.11 -9.52 -5.38
N ASN A 371 -8.75 -8.24 -5.29
CA ASN A 371 -7.43 -7.83 -4.79
C ASN A 371 -7.26 -8.00 -3.28
N GLU A 372 -8.34 -8.11 -2.52
CA GLU A 372 -8.29 -8.33 -1.06
C GLU A 372 -7.76 -9.73 -0.72
N TYR A 373 -7.78 -10.67 -1.68
CA TYR A 373 -7.41 -12.07 -1.50
C TYR A 373 -6.04 -12.39 -2.09
N TRP A 374 -5.35 -13.32 -1.45
CA TRP A 374 -4.27 -14.08 -2.06
C TRP A 374 -4.84 -15.34 -2.66
N TYR A 375 -4.64 -15.54 -3.96
CA TYR A 375 -5.13 -16.72 -4.67
C TYR A 375 -4.08 -17.27 -5.62
N ASP A 376 -4.09 -18.58 -5.78
CA ASP A 376 -3.14 -19.30 -6.64
C ASP A 376 -3.79 -19.69 -8.00
N SER A 377 -5.12 -19.59 -8.13
CA SER A 377 -5.87 -19.81 -9.38
C SER A 377 -7.15 -18.98 -9.48
N ASP A 378 -7.72 -18.83 -10.68
CA ASP A 378 -9.01 -18.16 -10.87
C ASP A 378 -10.15 -18.88 -10.13
N GLU A 379 -10.08 -20.21 -10.02
CA GLU A 379 -11.09 -21.00 -9.30
C GLU A 379 -11.05 -20.73 -7.80
N ASP A 380 -9.85 -20.70 -7.22
CA ASP A 380 -9.60 -20.34 -5.83
C ASP A 380 -10.11 -18.91 -5.53
N LEU A 381 -9.85 -17.95 -6.42
CA LEU A 381 -10.39 -16.60 -6.28
C LEU A 381 -11.93 -16.59 -6.27
N LEU A 382 -12.56 -17.29 -7.21
CA LEU A 382 -14.01 -17.27 -7.35
C LEU A 382 -14.72 -17.97 -6.21
N GLU A 383 -14.16 -19.06 -5.71
CA GLU A 383 -14.64 -19.74 -4.51
C GLU A 383 -14.57 -18.80 -3.30
N GLN A 384 -13.43 -18.13 -3.09
CA GLN A 384 -13.25 -17.15 -2.01
C GLN A 384 -14.17 -15.91 -2.11
N LEU A 385 -14.60 -15.54 -3.33
CA LEU A 385 -15.57 -14.46 -3.54
C LEU A 385 -17.02 -14.90 -3.28
N SER A 386 -17.29 -16.21 -3.30
CA SER A 386 -18.63 -16.78 -3.10
C SER A 386 -18.91 -17.21 -1.66
N ALA A 387 -17.86 -17.35 -0.85
CA ALA A 387 -17.90 -17.55 0.59
C ALA A 387 -18.13 -16.22 1.33
#